data_AF-A0A353TZM3-F1
#
_entry.id   AF-A0A353TZM3-F1
#
_cell.length_a   1.000
_cell.length_b   1.000
_cell.length_c   1.000
_cell.angle_alpha   90.00
_cell.angle_beta   90.00
_cell.angle_gamma   90.00
#
_symmetry.space_group_name_H-M   'P 1'
#
loop_
_entity.id
_entity.type
_entity.pdbx_description
1 polymer ?
#
loop_
_entity_poly.entity_id
_entity_poly.type
_entity_poly.pdbx_seq_one_letter_code
_entity_poly.pdbx_strand_id
1 'polypeptide(L)'
;MNPILIASIIAAYFLVLLIISWFTGKKSDNASFFLGNRRSPWYIVSIGMIGSSISGVTFISVPGWVESQQFTYLQMVAGFVLGYILIANILLPLYYRLNLTSIYSYLNDRFGRYSYKSGSILFLVSRTIGSAARMYLMASVLQLALFDALNIPFYLTVIICISLIWLYTFRGGIRTIIWTDTLQTIMMLAAVIATIVIISRELFPGFGAMVKGIADSDMSRIFVWDDWGSSRHFVKQFFSGAFITIVMTGLDQDMM
;
A
#
# COMPACT_ATOMS: atom_id res chain seq x y z
N MET A 1 -15.34 -9.57 -20.77
CA MET A 1 -14.81 -10.27 -19.57
C MET A 1 -15.87 -11.24 -19.09
N ASN A 2 -15.53 -12.49 -18.72
CA ASN A 2 -16.52 -13.46 -18.21
C ASN A 2 -16.76 -13.20 -16.70
N PRO A 3 -17.94 -12.70 -16.29
CA PRO A 3 -18.21 -12.36 -14.89
C PRO A 3 -18.09 -13.55 -13.94
N ILE A 4 -18.41 -14.76 -14.42
CA ILE A 4 -18.36 -15.99 -13.64
C ILE A 4 -16.92 -16.36 -13.31
N LEU A 5 -15.99 -16.18 -14.25
CA LEU A 5 -14.56 -16.41 -14.02
C LEU A 5 -14.01 -15.44 -12.97
N ILE A 6 -14.39 -14.17 -13.04
CA ILE A 6 -13.92 -13.15 -12.09
C ILE A 6 -14.48 -13.44 -10.70
N ALA A 7 -15.78 -13.72 -10.60
CA ALA A 7 -16.42 -14.07 -9.35
C ALA A 7 -15.79 -15.33 -8.72
N SER A 8 -15.47 -16.36 -9.52
CA SER A 8 -14.86 -17.58 -9.01
C SER A 8 -13.43 -17.37 -8.52
N ILE A 9 -12.63 -16.55 -9.21
CA ILE A 9 -11.27 -16.17 -8.76
C ILE A 9 -11.34 -15.41 -7.43
N ILE A 10 -12.25 -14.43 -7.32
CA ILE A 10 -12.44 -13.65 -6.08
C ILE A 10 -12.89 -14.56 -4.94
N ALA A 11 -13.89 -15.42 -5.18
CA ALA A 11 -14.38 -16.36 -4.18
C ALA A 11 -13.29 -17.34 -3.71
N ALA A 12 -12.51 -17.89 -4.64
CA ALA A 12 -11.39 -18.77 -4.32
C ALA A 12 -10.33 -18.05 -3.48
N TYR A 13 -9.98 -16.81 -3.85
CA TYR A 13 -9.03 -15.98 -3.10
C TYR A 13 -9.50 -15.71 -1.67
N PHE A 14 -10.75 -15.27 -1.47
CA PHE A 14 -11.31 -15.06 -0.13
C PHE A 14 -11.39 -16.36 0.68
N LEU A 15 -11.70 -17.49 0.03
CA LEU A 15 -11.71 -18.80 0.67
C LEU A 15 -10.31 -19.19 1.17
N VAL A 16 -9.25 -18.93 0.39
CA VAL A 16 -7.85 -19.13 0.84
C VAL A 16 -7.55 -18.26 2.06
N LEU A 17 -7.94 -16.97 2.05
CA LEU A 17 -7.73 -16.08 3.19
C LEU A 17 -8.46 -16.57 4.46
N LEU A 18 -9.71 -17.01 4.32
CA LEU A 18 -10.50 -17.54 5.43
C LEU A 18 -9.91 -18.85 5.98
N ILE A 19 -9.40 -19.72 5.10
CA ILE A 19 -8.70 -20.96 5.51
C ILE A 19 -7.45 -20.62 6.31
N ILE A 20 -6.61 -19.71 5.82
CA ILE A 20 -5.42 -19.25 6.54
C ILE A 20 -5.82 -18.69 7.90
N SER A 21 -6.82 -17.79 7.93
CA SER A 21 -7.34 -17.22 9.16
C SER A 21 -7.83 -18.25 10.17
N TRP A 22 -8.50 -19.30 9.70
CA TRP A 22 -8.98 -20.36 10.58
C TRP A 22 -7.84 -21.20 11.16
N PHE A 23 -6.82 -21.53 10.36
CA PHE A 23 -5.65 -22.28 10.81
C PHE A 23 -4.75 -21.45 11.75
N THR A 24 -4.59 -20.15 11.50
CA THR A 24 -3.78 -19.26 12.35
C THR A 24 -4.52 -18.79 13.61
N GLY A 25 -5.85 -18.71 13.56
CA GLY A 25 -6.70 -18.27 14.68
C GLY A 25 -6.88 -19.29 15.79
N LYS A 26 -6.77 -20.60 15.50
CA LYS A 26 -7.01 -21.73 16.43
C LYS A 26 -6.08 -21.83 17.65
N LYS A 27 -5.02 -21.01 17.75
CA LYS A 27 -4.04 -21.04 18.85
C LYS A 27 -3.73 -19.64 19.39
N SER A 28 -4.74 -18.80 19.60
CA SER A 28 -4.55 -17.43 20.10
C SER A 28 -4.99 -17.31 21.56
N ASP A 29 -4.01 -17.25 22.47
CA ASP A 29 -4.18 -16.60 23.78
C ASP A 29 -4.17 -15.07 23.56
N ASN A 30 -4.70 -14.26 24.48
CA ASN A 30 -4.75 -12.79 24.34
C ASN A 30 -3.35 -12.19 24.03
N ALA A 31 -2.30 -12.77 24.62
CA ALA A 31 -0.92 -12.40 24.31
C ALA A 31 -0.51 -12.71 22.86
N SER A 32 -1.03 -13.79 22.27
CA SER A 32 -0.80 -14.13 20.86
C SER A 32 -1.59 -13.24 19.89
N PHE A 33 -2.74 -12.73 20.31
CA PHE A 33 -3.56 -11.78 19.54
C PHE A 33 -2.89 -10.40 19.43
N PHE A 34 -2.27 -9.90 20.51
CA PHE A 34 -1.66 -8.56 20.55
C PHE A 34 -0.15 -8.53 20.26
N LEU A 35 0.62 -9.58 20.59
CA LEU A 35 2.10 -9.52 20.52
C LEU A 35 2.71 -10.38 19.40
N GLY A 36 1.91 -11.15 18.65
CA GLY A 36 2.44 -12.10 17.65
C GLY A 36 3.50 -13.06 18.24
N ASN A 37 3.45 -13.29 19.55
CA ASN A 37 4.43 -14.02 20.35
C ASN A 37 5.90 -13.55 20.23
N ARG A 38 6.18 -12.35 19.69
CA ARG A 38 7.54 -11.83 19.42
C ARG A 38 8.46 -12.81 18.66
N ARG A 39 7.89 -13.79 17.95
CA ARG A 39 8.60 -14.87 17.24
C ARG A 39 8.25 -14.95 15.76
N SER A 40 7.57 -13.93 15.22
CA SER A 40 7.37 -13.84 13.78
C SER A 40 8.73 -13.63 13.10
N PRO A 41 9.11 -14.47 12.12
CA PRO A 41 10.36 -14.30 11.41
C PRO A 41 10.41 -12.92 10.75
N TRP A 42 11.51 -12.20 10.93
CA TRP A 42 11.64 -10.81 10.50
C TRP A 42 11.32 -10.64 9.01
N TYR A 43 11.70 -11.60 8.15
CA TYR A 43 11.43 -11.55 6.72
C TYR A 43 9.93 -11.65 6.37
N ILE A 44 9.13 -12.40 7.14
CA ILE A 44 7.67 -12.47 6.95
C ILE A 44 7.05 -11.12 7.30
N VAL A 45 7.49 -10.53 8.41
CA VAL A 45 7.07 -9.19 8.84
C VAL A 45 7.44 -8.16 7.78
N SER A 46 8.68 -8.19 7.27
CA SER A 46 9.14 -7.28 6.23
C SER A 46 8.33 -7.41 4.94
N ILE A 47 8.02 -8.63 4.48
CA ILE A 47 7.18 -8.83 3.29
C ILE A 47 5.76 -8.30 3.52
N GLY A 48 5.14 -8.63 4.65
CA GLY A 48 3.81 -8.10 5.00
C GLY A 48 3.79 -6.58 5.07
N MET A 49 4.83 -5.95 5.65
CA MET A 49 4.96 -4.50 5.73
C MET A 49 5.12 -3.82 4.35
N ILE A 50 5.76 -4.49 3.38
CA ILE A 50 5.80 -4.00 2.00
C ILE A 50 4.39 -3.97 1.42
N GLY A 51 3.62 -5.05 1.61
CA GLY A 51 2.22 -5.11 1.19
C GLY A 51 1.36 -4.03 1.81
N SER A 52 1.49 -3.81 3.12
CA SER A 52 0.71 -2.79 3.81
C SER A 52 1.03 -1.36 3.35
N SER A 53 2.24 -1.15 2.82
CA SER A 53 2.68 0.15 2.31
C SER A 53 2.20 0.42 0.88
N ILE A 54 1.81 -0.62 0.13
CA ILE A 54 1.37 -0.50 -1.26
C ILE A 54 -0.15 -0.69 -1.31
N SER A 55 -0.86 0.30 -1.83
CA SER A 55 -2.30 0.21 -2.02
C SER A 55 -2.66 -0.06 -3.48
N GLY A 56 -3.89 -0.52 -3.73
CA GLY A 56 -4.38 -0.65 -5.10
C GLY A 56 -4.45 0.70 -5.85
N VAL A 57 -4.46 1.84 -5.14
CA VAL A 57 -4.26 3.17 -5.77
C VAL A 57 -2.89 3.22 -6.42
N THR A 58 -1.83 2.87 -5.70
CA THR A 58 -0.46 2.84 -6.25
C THR A 58 -0.35 1.85 -7.41
N PHE A 59 -0.95 0.68 -7.28
CA PHE A 59 -0.91 -0.39 -8.29
C PHE A 59 -1.49 0.07 -9.64
N ILE A 60 -2.56 0.87 -9.64
CA ILE A 60 -3.25 1.33 -10.84
C ILE A 60 -2.72 2.68 -11.32
N SER A 61 -2.53 3.64 -10.40
CA SER A 61 -2.18 5.02 -10.74
C SER A 61 -0.74 5.18 -11.20
N VAL A 62 0.22 4.44 -10.64
CA VAL A 62 1.64 4.62 -11.01
C VAL A 62 1.90 4.21 -12.48
N PRO A 63 1.43 3.05 -12.97
CA PRO A 63 1.52 2.74 -14.39
C PRO A 63 0.75 3.74 -15.26
N GLY A 64 -0.45 4.17 -14.85
CA GLY A 64 -1.24 5.16 -15.58
C GLY A 64 -0.56 6.54 -15.67
N TRP A 65 0.26 6.90 -14.68
CA TRP A 65 1.04 8.14 -14.72
C TRP A 65 2.17 8.14 -15.74
N VAL A 66 2.63 6.98 -16.21
CA VAL A 66 3.74 6.93 -17.19
C VAL A 66 3.37 7.65 -18.49
N GLU A 67 2.10 7.63 -18.90
CA GLU A 67 1.62 8.33 -20.10
C GLU A 67 1.87 9.85 -20.04
N SER A 68 1.60 10.47 -18.89
CA SER A 68 1.67 11.94 -18.74
C SER A 68 2.93 12.44 -18.01
N GLN A 69 3.55 11.59 -17.20
CA GLN A 69 4.69 11.91 -16.34
C GLN A 69 5.95 11.12 -16.67
N GLN A 70 5.91 10.23 -17.68
CA GLN A 70 7.04 9.35 -18.03
C GLN A 70 7.46 8.51 -16.79
N PHE A 71 8.70 8.04 -16.71
CA PHE A 71 9.20 7.32 -15.52
C PHE A 71 9.71 8.24 -14.40
N THR A 72 9.36 9.52 -14.41
CA THR A 72 9.86 10.49 -13.41
C THR A 72 9.46 10.17 -11.96
N TYR A 73 8.45 9.32 -11.75
CA TYR A 73 8.10 8.79 -10.43
C TYR A 73 9.26 8.04 -9.76
N LEU A 74 10.17 7.43 -10.53
CA LEU A 74 11.36 6.75 -9.99
C LEU A 74 12.31 7.73 -9.25
N GLN A 75 12.31 9.01 -9.61
CA GLN A 75 13.05 10.04 -8.88
C GLN A 75 12.49 10.22 -7.46
N MET A 76 11.15 10.17 -7.32
CA MET A 76 10.47 10.20 -6.02
C MET A 76 10.76 8.92 -5.22
N VAL A 77 10.78 7.75 -5.87
CA VAL A 77 11.16 6.47 -5.25
C VAL A 77 12.58 6.51 -4.70
N ALA A 78 13.53 7.11 -5.42
CA ALA A 78 14.88 7.34 -4.88
C ALA A 78 14.86 8.23 -3.62
N GLY A 79 13.97 9.23 -3.59
CA GLY A 79 13.69 10.04 -2.42
C GLY A 79 13.15 9.25 -1.23
N PHE A 80 12.28 8.26 -1.47
CA PHE A 80 11.74 7.41 -0.41
C PHE A 80 12.85 6.68 0.36
N VAL A 81 13.91 6.24 -0.33
CA VAL A 81 15.08 5.61 0.31
C VAL A 81 15.71 6.55 1.34
N LEU A 82 15.91 7.82 0.99
CA LEU A 82 16.41 8.82 1.94
C LEU A 82 15.45 9.03 3.11
N GLY A 83 14.15 9.10 2.84
CA GLY A 83 13.12 9.20 3.87
C GLY A 83 13.19 8.05 4.88
N TYR A 84 13.28 6.81 4.40
CA TYR A 84 13.43 5.63 5.26
C TYR A 84 14.72 5.62 6.07
N ILE A 85 15.84 6.08 5.51
CA ILE A 85 17.10 6.24 6.24
C ILE A 85 16.91 7.21 7.42
N LEU A 86 16.24 8.34 7.19
CA LEU A 86 15.96 9.33 8.23
C LEU A 86 15.00 8.78 9.29
N ILE A 87 13.96 8.06 8.90
CA ILE A 87 13.05 7.38 9.84
C ILE A 87 13.83 6.41 10.73
N ALA A 88 14.65 5.55 10.12
CA ALA A 88 15.38 4.50 10.82
C ALA A 88 16.43 5.04 11.80
N ASN A 89 17.12 6.12 11.44
CA ASN A 89 18.24 6.63 12.23
C ASN A 89 17.89 7.81 13.15
N ILE A 90 16.75 8.47 12.93
CA ILE A 90 16.36 9.66 13.71
C ILE A 90 15.04 9.42 14.43
N LEU A 91 13.96 9.17 13.70
CA LEU A 91 12.62 9.09 14.28
C LEU A 91 12.44 7.86 15.16
N LEU A 92 12.81 6.67 14.69
CA LEU A 92 12.70 5.44 15.48
C LEU A 92 13.50 5.54 16.79
N PRO A 93 14.80 5.89 16.81
CA PRO A 93 15.54 6.04 18.07
C PRO A 93 14.94 7.08 19.03
N LEU A 94 14.38 8.17 18.51
CA LEU A 94 13.70 9.19 19.32
C LEU A 94 12.46 8.62 20.00
N TYR A 95 11.63 7.90 19.24
CA TYR A 95 10.41 7.28 19.72
C TYR A 95 10.65 6.24 20.82
N TYR A 96 11.63 5.36 20.61
CA TYR A 96 12.04 4.38 21.61
C TYR A 96 12.60 5.05 22.87
N ARG A 97 13.39 6.12 22.73
CA ARG A 97 13.93 6.86 23.88
C ARG A 97 12.83 7.50 24.73
N LEU A 98 11.79 8.03 24.08
CA LEU A 98 10.69 8.74 24.73
C LEU A 98 9.58 7.81 25.24
N ASN A 99 9.63 6.50 24.94
CA ASN A 99 8.58 5.52 25.29
C ASN A 99 7.16 6.00 24.94
N LEU A 100 7.02 6.58 23.74
CA LEU A 100 5.75 7.14 23.30
C LEU A 100 4.73 6.03 23.02
N THR A 101 3.52 6.17 23.58
CA THR A 101 2.36 5.35 23.22
C THR A 101 1.75 5.77 21.88
N SER A 102 1.91 7.04 21.52
CA SER A 102 1.49 7.63 20.26
C SER A 102 2.44 8.76 19.87
N ILE A 103 2.67 8.95 18.57
CA ILE A 103 3.40 10.11 18.03
C ILE A 103 2.76 11.41 18.53
N TYR A 104 1.43 11.44 18.65
CA TYR A 104 0.73 12.62 19.13
C TYR A 104 0.90 12.83 20.63
N SER A 105 1.16 11.79 21.43
CA SER A 105 1.48 11.94 22.87
C SER A 105 2.70 12.84 23.08
N TYR A 106 3.66 12.84 22.15
CA TYR A 106 4.77 13.79 22.18
C TYR A 106 4.30 15.26 22.16
N LEU A 107 3.23 15.56 21.41
CA LEU A 107 2.64 16.90 21.38
C LEU A 107 2.04 17.29 22.74
N ASN A 108 1.51 16.33 23.49
CA ASN A 108 1.01 16.58 24.84
C ASN A 108 2.15 17.03 25.76
N ASP A 109 3.25 16.29 25.75
CA ASP A 109 4.37 16.55 26.66
C ASP A 109 5.15 17.81 26.27
N ARG A 110 5.24 18.10 24.96
CA ARG A 110 6.01 19.24 24.45
C ARG A 110 5.23 20.55 24.39
N PHE A 111 3.94 20.48 24.03
CA PHE A 111 3.12 21.67 23.73
C PHE A 111 1.78 21.71 24.48
N GLY A 112 1.46 20.66 25.24
CA GLY A 112 0.26 20.59 26.06
C GLY A 112 -0.94 19.94 25.35
N ARG A 113 -2.03 19.83 26.11
CA ARG A 113 -3.21 19.03 25.77
C ARG A 113 -3.95 19.51 24.50
N TYR A 114 -3.93 20.81 24.20
CA TYR A 114 -4.59 21.33 23.01
C TYR A 114 -3.90 20.85 21.73
N SER A 115 -2.56 20.92 21.68
CA SER A 115 -1.78 20.42 20.54
C SER A 115 -1.94 18.92 20.33
N TYR A 116 -1.97 18.15 21.41
CA TYR A 116 -2.30 16.71 21.35
C TYR A 116 -3.64 16.46 20.69
N LYS A 117 -4.72 17.09 21.21
CA LYS A 117 -6.07 16.87 20.67
C LYS A 117 -6.18 17.29 19.22
N SER A 118 -5.63 18.45 18.86
CA SER A 118 -5.65 18.94 17.47
C SER A 118 -4.90 17.99 16.53
N GLY A 119 -3.70 17.54 16.91
CA GLY A 119 -2.92 16.58 16.11
C GLY A 119 -3.66 15.25 15.90
N SER A 120 -4.17 14.66 16.98
CA SER A 120 -4.91 13.40 16.92
C SER A 120 -6.20 13.50 16.11
N ILE A 121 -6.94 14.61 16.21
CA ILE A 121 -8.17 14.81 15.41
C ILE A 121 -7.82 14.94 13.92
N LEU A 122 -6.81 15.75 13.58
CA LEU A 122 -6.38 15.91 12.19
C LEU A 122 -5.90 14.58 11.59
N PHE A 123 -5.19 13.76 12.38
CA PHE A 123 -4.83 12.41 11.99
C PHE A 123 -6.05 11.54 11.71
N LEU A 124 -6.99 11.45 12.66
CA LEU A 124 -8.17 10.61 12.48
C LEU A 124 -9.00 11.03 11.26
N VAL A 125 -9.16 12.33 11.03
CA VAL A 125 -9.89 12.86 9.87
C VAL A 125 -9.15 12.53 8.56
N SER A 126 -7.85 12.86 8.48
CA SER A 126 -7.05 12.59 7.27
C SER A 126 -6.96 11.10 6.95
N ARG A 127 -6.80 10.25 7.98
CA ARG A 127 -6.77 8.80 7.86
C ARG A 127 -8.10 8.24 7.38
N THR A 128 -9.21 8.74 7.91
CA THR A 128 -10.56 8.33 7.50
C THR A 128 -10.82 8.68 6.05
N ILE A 129 -10.49 9.90 5.62
CA ILE A 129 -10.65 10.35 4.23
C ILE A 129 -9.76 9.53 3.30
N GLY A 130 -8.49 9.33 3.65
CA GLY A 130 -7.56 8.53 2.86
C GLY A 130 -8.02 7.09 2.68
N SER A 131 -8.52 6.46 3.75
CA SER A 131 -9.08 5.10 3.69
C SER A 131 -10.37 5.03 2.87
N ALA A 132 -11.24 6.03 2.97
CA ALA A 132 -12.45 6.11 2.13
C ALA A 132 -12.11 6.25 0.64
N ALA A 133 -11.11 7.07 0.28
CA ALA A 133 -10.66 7.24 -1.09
C ALA A 133 -10.06 5.94 -1.68
N ARG A 134 -9.21 5.25 -0.91
CA ARG A 134 -8.68 3.92 -1.32
C ARG A 134 -9.81 2.92 -1.52
N MET A 135 -10.77 2.89 -0.59
CA MET A 135 -11.93 2.01 -0.66
C MET A 135 -12.80 2.30 -1.88
N TYR A 136 -13.05 3.57 -2.19
CA TYR A 136 -13.77 3.99 -3.39
C TYR A 136 -13.10 3.46 -4.65
N LEU A 137 -11.79 3.66 -4.80
CA LEU A 137 -11.05 3.21 -5.99
C LEU A 137 -11.11 1.68 -6.15
N MET A 138 -10.95 0.93 -5.05
CA MET A 138 -11.07 -0.53 -5.07
C MET A 138 -12.48 -1.00 -5.44
N ALA A 139 -13.51 -0.37 -4.87
CA ALA A 139 -14.90 -0.67 -5.19
C ALA A 139 -15.23 -0.35 -6.66
N SER A 140 -14.71 0.74 -7.22
CA SER A 140 -14.90 1.11 -8.62
C SER A 140 -14.28 0.10 -9.58
N VAL A 141 -13.09 -0.42 -9.27
CA VAL A 141 -12.45 -1.48 -10.07
C VAL A 141 -13.29 -2.75 -10.06
N LEU A 142 -13.78 -3.15 -8.88
CA LEU A 142 -14.65 -4.33 -8.77
C LEU A 142 -16.01 -4.12 -9.45
N GLN A 143 -16.55 -2.90 -9.38
CA GLN A 143 -17.77 -2.52 -10.08
C GLN A 143 -17.62 -2.76 -11.59
N LEU A 144 -16.59 -2.17 -12.19
CA LEU A 144 -16.31 -2.25 -13.61
C LEU A 144 -16.01 -3.69 -14.06
N ALA A 145 -15.24 -4.43 -13.26
CA ALA A 145 -14.80 -5.77 -13.62
C ALA A 145 -15.91 -6.84 -13.51
N LEU A 146 -16.86 -6.67 -12.59
CA LEU A 146 -17.82 -7.72 -12.24
C LEU A 146 -19.27 -7.22 -12.16
N PHE A 147 -19.53 -6.22 -11.33
CA PHE A 147 -20.90 -5.89 -10.91
C PHE A 147 -21.69 -5.10 -11.95
N ASP A 148 -21.04 -4.34 -12.84
CA ASP A 148 -21.70 -3.70 -13.98
C ASP A 148 -22.31 -4.75 -14.92
N ALA A 149 -21.59 -5.84 -15.19
CA ALA A 149 -22.09 -6.94 -16.02
C ALA A 149 -23.28 -7.69 -15.39
N LEU A 150 -23.46 -7.55 -14.06
CA LEU A 150 -24.55 -8.14 -13.30
C LEU A 150 -25.67 -7.12 -12.99
N ASN A 151 -25.58 -5.89 -13.50
CA ASN A 151 -26.50 -4.78 -13.21
C ASN A 151 -26.65 -4.48 -11.71
N ILE A 152 -25.60 -4.71 -10.93
CA ILE A 152 -25.58 -4.41 -9.49
C ILE A 152 -25.18 -2.94 -9.28
N PRO A 153 -25.99 -2.13 -8.57
CA PRO A 153 -25.67 -0.72 -8.33
C PRO A 153 -24.45 -0.54 -7.41
N PHE A 154 -23.70 0.54 -7.64
CA PHE A 154 -22.42 0.80 -6.97
C PHE A 154 -22.48 0.80 -5.43
N TYR A 155 -23.56 1.28 -4.82
CA TYR A 155 -23.69 1.28 -3.36
C TYR A 155 -23.68 -0.14 -2.77
N LEU A 156 -24.23 -1.13 -3.48
CA LEU A 156 -24.17 -2.53 -3.05
C LEU A 156 -22.75 -3.08 -3.15
N THR A 157 -22.00 -2.72 -4.19
CA THR A 157 -20.58 -3.07 -4.33
C THR A 157 -19.76 -2.57 -3.14
N VAL A 158 -19.98 -1.32 -2.73
CA VAL A 158 -19.32 -0.76 -1.53
C VAL A 158 -19.70 -1.56 -0.28
N ILE A 159 -20.98 -1.86 -0.07
CA ILE A 159 -21.47 -2.65 1.08
C ILE A 159 -20.84 -4.05 1.10
N ILE A 160 -20.76 -4.72 -0.06
CA ILE A 160 -20.15 -6.06 -0.19
C ILE A 160 -18.67 -6.00 0.19
N CYS A 161 -17.92 -5.05 -0.36
CA CYS A 161 -16.51 -4.87 -0.04
C CYS A 161 -16.28 -4.60 1.45
N ILE A 162 -17.07 -3.70 2.08
CA ILE A 162 -16.96 -3.42 3.52
C ILE A 162 -17.26 -4.68 4.33
N SER A 163 -18.32 -5.42 3.95
CA SER A 163 -18.72 -6.65 4.64
C SER A 163 -17.64 -7.72 4.57
N LEU A 164 -17.02 -7.91 3.39
CA LEU A 164 -15.92 -8.85 3.21
C LEU A 164 -14.71 -8.45 4.06
N ILE A 165 -14.33 -7.16 4.05
CA ILE A 165 -13.23 -6.63 4.85
C ILE A 165 -13.48 -6.87 6.34
N TRP A 166 -14.68 -6.52 6.80
CA TRP A 166 -15.07 -6.70 8.18
C TRP A 166 -15.03 -8.17 8.59
N LEU A 167 -15.54 -9.08 7.76
CA LEU A 167 -15.63 -10.51 8.09
C LEU A 167 -14.26 -11.15 8.28
N TYR A 168 -13.27 -10.87 7.42
CA TYR A 168 -11.92 -11.42 7.59
C TYR A 168 -11.11 -10.70 8.67
N THR A 169 -11.32 -9.39 8.86
CA THR A 169 -10.58 -8.61 9.87
C THR A 169 -11.05 -8.94 11.29
N PHE A 170 -12.37 -9.02 11.48
CA PHE A 170 -12.97 -9.28 12.79
C PHE A 170 -12.59 -10.65 13.37
N ARG A 171 -12.37 -11.65 12.50
CA ARG A 171 -11.97 -13.02 12.92
C ARG A 171 -10.45 -13.26 12.97
N GLY A 172 -9.64 -12.35 12.44
CA GLY A 172 -8.22 -12.61 12.16
C GLY A 172 -7.27 -12.45 13.36
N GLY A 173 -7.29 -11.31 14.05
CA GLY A 173 -6.23 -10.94 15.00
C GLY A 173 -4.85 -10.75 14.35
N ILE A 174 -3.90 -10.12 15.05
CA ILE A 174 -2.63 -9.65 14.47
C ILE A 174 -1.80 -10.79 13.86
N ARG A 175 -1.80 -11.98 14.49
CA ARG A 175 -1.08 -13.15 13.96
C ARG A 175 -1.59 -13.58 12.59
N THR A 176 -2.89 -13.58 12.38
CA THR A 176 -3.49 -13.93 11.08
C THR A 176 -3.15 -12.87 10.05
N ILE A 177 -3.23 -11.60 10.44
CA ILE A 177 -2.98 -10.45 9.56
C ILE A 177 -1.59 -10.55 8.93
N ILE A 178 -0.54 -10.84 9.72
CA ILE A 178 0.82 -10.97 9.20
C ILE A 178 0.92 -12.01 8.07
N TRP A 179 0.26 -13.17 8.23
CA TRP A 179 0.28 -14.23 7.22
C TRP A 179 -0.56 -13.89 6.00
N THR A 180 -1.75 -13.33 6.20
CA THR A 180 -2.60 -12.89 5.09
C THR A 180 -1.92 -11.78 4.30
N ASP A 181 -1.30 -10.81 4.95
CA ASP A 181 -0.60 -9.69 4.30
C ASP A 181 0.62 -10.18 3.52
N THR A 182 1.35 -11.16 4.06
CA THR A 182 2.47 -11.79 3.34
C THR A 182 1.97 -12.45 2.05
N LEU A 183 0.90 -13.25 2.13
CA LEU A 183 0.31 -13.88 0.94
C LEU A 183 -0.17 -12.83 -0.06
N GLN A 184 -0.87 -11.81 0.41
CA GLN A 184 -1.36 -10.70 -0.41
C GLN A 184 -0.23 -9.99 -1.15
N THR A 185 0.87 -9.72 -0.46
CA THR A 185 2.06 -9.09 -1.05
C THR A 185 2.67 -9.97 -2.14
N ILE A 186 2.83 -11.27 -1.87
CA ILE A 186 3.40 -12.21 -2.84
C ILE A 186 2.49 -12.33 -4.07
N MET A 187 1.18 -12.46 -3.88
CA MET A 187 0.22 -12.53 -4.97
C MET A 187 0.20 -11.23 -5.79
N MET A 188 0.29 -10.07 -5.14
CA MET A 188 0.39 -8.77 -5.81
C MET A 188 1.66 -8.68 -6.65
N LEU A 189 2.83 -9.02 -6.10
CA LEU A 189 4.10 -9.02 -6.85
C LEU A 189 4.06 -10.01 -8.02
N ALA A 190 3.52 -11.21 -7.81
CA ALA A 190 3.34 -12.19 -8.86
C ALA A 190 2.41 -11.67 -9.97
N ALA A 191 1.33 -10.97 -9.61
CA ALA A 191 0.43 -10.36 -10.57
C ALA A 191 1.14 -9.28 -11.41
N VAL A 192 1.94 -8.39 -10.79
CA VAL A 192 2.74 -7.40 -11.53
C VAL A 192 3.68 -8.08 -12.53
N ILE A 193 4.44 -9.08 -12.07
CA ILE A 193 5.38 -9.82 -12.92
C ILE A 193 4.64 -10.50 -14.08
N ALA A 194 3.53 -11.18 -13.78
CA ALA A 194 2.71 -11.84 -14.80
C ALA A 194 2.17 -10.83 -15.82
N THR A 195 1.66 -9.69 -15.38
CA THR A 195 1.19 -8.61 -16.25
C THR A 195 2.30 -8.11 -17.16
N ILE A 196 3.50 -7.82 -16.63
CA ILE A 196 4.65 -7.37 -17.43
C ILE A 196 5.03 -8.44 -18.47
N VAL A 197 5.10 -9.72 -18.08
CA VAL A 197 5.47 -10.81 -18.99
C VAL A 197 4.44 -11.02 -20.08
N ILE A 198 3.16 -11.02 -19.75
CA ILE A 198 2.07 -11.21 -20.73
C ILE A 198 2.06 -10.04 -21.72
N ILE A 199 2.06 -8.79 -21.22
CA ILE A 199 2.09 -7.59 -22.06
C ILE A 199 3.33 -7.58 -22.95
N SER A 200 4.50 -7.91 -22.39
CA SER A 200 5.75 -7.97 -23.17
C SER A 200 5.69 -8.97 -24.32
N ARG A 201 5.08 -10.15 -24.11
CA ARG A 201 4.99 -11.20 -25.14
C ARG A 201 4.03 -10.84 -26.26
N GLU A 202 2.96 -10.13 -25.94
CA GLU A 202 1.96 -9.68 -26.93
C GLU A 202 2.48 -8.49 -27.76
N LEU A 203 3.28 -7.60 -27.17
CA LEU A 203 3.76 -6.39 -27.84
C LEU A 203 5.12 -6.53 -28.52
N PHE A 204 5.99 -7.43 -28.03
CA PHE A 204 7.36 -7.54 -28.52
C PHE A 204 7.73 -8.98 -28.84
N PRO A 205 8.49 -9.20 -29.94
CA PRO A 205 8.90 -10.55 -30.36
C PRO A 205 9.96 -11.18 -29.43
N GLY A 206 10.49 -10.43 -28.46
CA GLY A 206 11.45 -10.94 -27.48
C GLY A 206 11.97 -9.87 -26.52
N PHE A 207 12.70 -10.29 -25.49
CA PHE A 207 13.19 -9.40 -24.42
C PHE A 207 14.09 -8.27 -24.94
N GLY A 208 15.00 -8.55 -25.88
CA GLY A 208 15.86 -7.52 -26.47
C GLY A 208 15.06 -6.46 -27.24
N ALA A 209 14.03 -6.87 -27.97
CA ALA A 209 13.13 -5.96 -28.68
C ALA A 209 12.28 -5.13 -27.71
N MET A 210 11.84 -5.71 -26.59
CA MET A 210 11.14 -5.00 -25.52
C MET A 210 12.04 -3.92 -24.90
N VAL A 211 13.27 -4.26 -24.50
CA VAL A 211 14.20 -3.29 -23.89
C VAL A 211 14.46 -2.14 -24.85
N LYS A 212 14.72 -2.42 -26.12
CA LYS A 212 14.94 -1.38 -27.12
C LYS A 212 13.68 -0.53 -27.34
N GLY A 213 12.52 -1.16 -27.51
CA GLY A 213 11.26 -0.44 -27.71
C GLY A 213 10.87 0.45 -26.53
N ILE A 214 11.17 0.03 -25.30
CA ILE A 214 10.99 0.87 -24.11
C ILE A 214 12.03 1.98 -24.10
N ALA A 215 13.31 1.69 -24.31
CA ALA A 215 14.38 2.70 -24.25
C ALA A 215 14.21 3.81 -25.31
N ASP A 216 13.72 3.45 -26.50
CA ASP A 216 13.47 4.38 -27.60
C ASP A 216 12.15 5.16 -27.41
N SER A 217 11.32 4.79 -26.43
CA SER A 217 10.05 5.47 -26.16
C SER A 217 10.26 6.81 -25.48
N ASP A 218 9.53 7.84 -25.91
CA ASP A 218 9.47 9.13 -25.22
C ASP A 218 8.96 8.99 -23.78
N MET A 219 8.18 7.94 -23.47
CA MET A 219 7.70 7.67 -22.11
C MET A 219 8.80 7.20 -21.15
N SER A 220 9.97 6.79 -21.66
CA SER A 220 11.05 6.15 -20.90
C SER A 220 11.86 7.09 -20.00
N ARG A 221 11.71 8.40 -20.16
CA ARG A 221 12.52 9.39 -19.45
C ARG A 221 12.32 9.29 -17.93
N ILE A 222 13.42 9.04 -17.22
CA ILE A 222 13.46 8.98 -15.75
C ILE A 222 13.85 10.32 -15.16
N PHE A 223 14.96 10.90 -15.63
CA PHE A 223 15.58 12.06 -15.00
C PHE A 223 15.27 13.37 -15.73
N VAL A 224 14.91 14.40 -14.97
CA VAL A 224 14.69 15.76 -15.46
C VAL A 224 15.58 16.72 -14.68
N TRP A 225 16.62 17.23 -15.33
CA TRP A 225 17.60 18.15 -14.72
C TRP A 225 17.50 19.58 -15.25
N ASP A 226 17.01 19.73 -16.47
CA ASP A 226 17.23 20.96 -17.25
C ASP A 226 16.21 22.07 -16.94
N ASP A 227 15.03 21.69 -16.43
CA ASP A 227 13.93 22.62 -16.16
C ASP A 227 13.62 22.72 -14.67
N TRP A 228 14.21 23.72 -14.01
CA TRP A 228 13.95 24.02 -12.60
C TRP A 228 12.50 24.44 -12.34
N GLY A 229 11.79 25.01 -13.32
CA GLY A 229 10.38 25.40 -13.19
C GLY A 229 9.46 24.19 -13.07
N SER A 230 9.81 23.09 -13.73
CA SER A 230 9.06 21.84 -13.75
C SER A 230 8.74 21.29 -12.35
N SER A 231 7.55 20.72 -12.17
CA SER A 231 7.25 19.86 -11.03
C SER A 231 7.98 18.51 -11.10
N ARG A 232 8.46 18.13 -12.29
CA ARG A 232 9.17 16.86 -12.55
C ARG A 232 10.67 16.92 -12.30
N HIS A 233 11.21 18.10 -11.96
CA HIS A 233 12.64 18.28 -11.74
C HIS A 233 13.16 17.32 -10.64
N PHE A 234 14.30 16.66 -10.89
CA PHE A 234 14.84 15.61 -10.03
C PHE A 234 14.93 16.04 -8.57
N VAL A 235 15.54 17.20 -8.30
CA VAL A 235 15.75 17.70 -6.93
C VAL A 235 14.41 17.86 -6.20
N LYS A 236 13.38 18.39 -6.87
CA LYS A 236 12.06 18.56 -6.27
C LYS A 236 11.43 17.21 -5.97
N GLN A 237 11.40 16.30 -6.96
CA GLN A 237 10.81 14.97 -6.82
C GLN A 237 11.53 14.13 -5.76
N PHE A 238 12.86 14.17 -5.72
CA PHE A 238 13.68 13.45 -4.76
C PHE A 238 13.41 13.91 -3.33
N PHE A 239 13.48 15.22 -3.05
CA PHE A 239 13.19 15.71 -1.70
C PHE A 239 11.71 15.59 -1.34
N SER A 240 10.79 15.81 -2.29
CA SER A 240 9.37 15.52 -2.09
C SER A 240 9.16 14.06 -1.69
N GLY A 241 9.83 13.11 -2.34
CA GLY A 241 9.80 11.70 -1.95
C GLY A 241 10.24 11.50 -0.50
N ALA A 242 11.41 12.03 -0.13
CA ALA A 242 11.91 11.90 1.25
C ALA A 242 10.92 12.44 2.29
N PHE A 243 10.35 13.63 2.07
CA PHE A 243 9.38 14.22 2.98
C PHE A 243 8.04 13.48 2.98
N ILE A 244 7.57 13.00 1.83
CA ILE A 244 6.35 12.17 1.74
C ILE A 244 6.51 10.92 2.60
N THR A 245 7.63 10.20 2.50
CA THR A 245 7.89 9.01 3.32
C THR A 245 7.96 9.36 4.81
N ILE A 246 8.61 10.46 5.18
CA ILE A 246 8.65 10.92 6.58
C ILE A 246 7.24 11.19 7.10
N VAL A 247 6.39 11.87 6.34
CA VAL A 247 5.02 12.21 6.77
C VAL A 247 4.12 10.99 6.79
N MET A 248 4.15 10.16 5.73
CA MET A 248 3.23 9.03 5.54
C MET A 248 3.64 7.76 6.30
N THR A 249 4.89 7.64 6.73
CA THR A 249 5.37 6.46 7.46
C THR A 249 6.04 6.85 8.77
N GLY A 250 6.94 7.83 8.77
CA GLY A 250 7.66 8.24 9.97
C GLY A 250 6.79 8.94 11.02
N LEU A 251 5.76 9.66 10.58
CA LEU A 251 4.81 10.41 11.41
C LEU A 251 3.40 9.80 11.42
N ASP A 252 3.20 8.63 10.79
CA ASP A 252 1.93 7.92 10.78
C ASP A 252 1.84 7.00 12.01
N GLN A 253 0.83 7.22 12.84
CA GLN A 253 0.58 6.45 14.07
C GLN A 253 0.38 4.95 13.80
N ASP A 254 -0.12 4.57 12.63
CA ASP A 254 -0.39 3.16 12.29
C ASP A 254 0.89 2.41 11.89
N MET A 255 1.97 3.13 11.54
CA MET A 255 3.22 2.56 11.03
C MET A 255 4.40 2.70 12.00
N MET A 256 4.14 3.27 13.18
CA MET A 256 5.08 3.40 14.31
C MET A 256 5.17 2.11 15.11
#